data_AF-A0A950MP85-F1
#
_entry.id   AF-A0A950MP85-F1
#
_cell.length_a   1.000
_cell.length_b   1.000
_cell.length_c   1.000
_cell.angle_alpha   90.00
_cell.angle_beta   90.00
_cell.angle_gamma   90.00
#
_symmetry.space_group_name_H-M   'P 1'
#
loop_
_entity.id
_entity.type
_entity.pdbx_description
1 polymer ?
#
loop_
_entity_poly.entity_id
_entity_poly.type
_entity_poly.pdbx_seq_one_letter_code
_entity_poly.pdbx_strand_id
1 'polypeptide(L)' 'RSAKFIGEQAVQMHGGIAMTYEYKVGHLFKRLTMIDAAYGDADVHIRRLADRSSLFA' A
#
# COMPACT_ATOMS: atom_id res chain seq x y z
N ARG A 1 4.66 -0.52 -1.57
CA ARG A 1 5.24 0.83 -1.88
C ARG A 1 4.46 1.62 -2.94
N SER A 2 4.38 1.17 -4.20
CA SER A 2 3.72 1.93 -5.29
C SER A 2 2.22 2.15 -5.07
N ALA A 3 1.52 1.15 -4.54
CA ALA A 3 0.09 1.24 -4.24
C ALA A 3 -0.26 2.37 -3.27
N LYS A 4 0.53 2.52 -2.20
CA LYS A 4 0.39 3.59 -1.21
C LYS A 4 0.59 4.96 -1.87
N PHE A 5 1.69 5.13 -2.61
CA PHE A 5 1.99 6.38 -3.30
C PHE A 5 0.88 6.79 -4.28
N ILE A 6 0.46 5.88 -5.15
CA ILE A 6 -0.62 6.14 -6.12
C ILE A 6 -1.94 6.45 -5.40
N GLY A 7 -2.24 5.71 -4.33
CA GLY A 7 -3.44 5.92 -3.51
C GLY A 7 -3.47 7.31 -2.86
N GLU A 8 -2.37 7.73 -2.26
CA GLU A 8 -2.25 9.06 -1.63
C GLU A 8 -2.38 10.18 -2.67
N GLN A 9 -1.72 10.05 -3.83
CA GLN A 9 -1.87 11.03 -4.93
C GLN A 9 -3.29 11.06 -5.49
N ALA A 10 -3.94 9.90 -5.62
CA ALA A 10 -5.32 9.81 -6.08
C ALA A 10 -6.27 10.52 -5.10
N VAL A 11 -6.09 10.32 -3.79
CA VAL A 11 -6.87 11.04 -2.76
C VAL A 11 -6.60 12.54 -2.84
N GLN A 12 -5.34 12.95 -2.94
CA GLN A 12 -4.95 14.37 -3.01
C GLN A 12 -5.57 15.10 -4.21
N MET A 13 -5.57 14.47 -5.40
CA MET A 13 -6.14 15.07 -6.62
C MET A 13 -7.66 15.24 -6.56
N HIS A 14 -8.37 14.36 -5.84
CA HIS A 14 -9.82 14.43 -5.68
C HIS A 14 -10.22 15.37 -4.53
N GLY A 15 -9.33 15.61 -3.56
CA GLY A 15 -9.62 16.39 -2.37
C GLY A 15 -10.58 15.67 -1.42
N GLY A 16 -11.43 16.43 -0.73
CA GLY A 16 -12.31 15.88 0.33
C GLY A 16 -13.25 14.76 -0.15
N ILE A 17 -13.69 14.79 -1.42
CA ILE A 17 -14.61 13.78 -1.98
C ILE A 17 -13.98 12.38 -2.08
N ALA A 18 -12.65 12.27 -2.08
CA ALA A 18 -11.99 10.96 -2.05
C ALA A 18 -12.09 10.25 -0.70
N MET A 19 -12.41 10.99 0.36
CA MET A 19 -12.56 10.45 1.72
C MET A 19 -13.98 9.98 2.01
N THR A 20 -14.92 10.24 1.10
CA THR A 20 -16.33 9.94 1.28
C THR A 20 -16.72 8.62 0.58
N TYR A 21 -17.98 8.19 0.70
CA TYR A 21 -18.46 6.89 0.20
C TYR A 21 -19.04 6.94 -1.22
N GLU A 22 -19.10 8.12 -1.81
CA GLU A 22 -19.72 8.42 -3.09
C GLU A 22 -18.79 8.09 -4.26
N TYR A 23 -17.47 7.99 -4.02
CA TYR A 23 -16.47 7.70 -5.03
C TYR A 23 -15.64 6.45 -4.73
N LYS A 24 -15.37 5.65 -5.77
CA LYS A 24 -14.62 4.39 -5.67
C LYS A 24 -13.18 4.56 -5.17
N VAL A 25 -12.59 5.76 -5.31
CA VAL A 25 -11.18 6.02 -4.96
C VAL A 25 -10.88 5.73 -3.49
N GLY A 26 -11.74 6.16 -2.56
CA GLY A 26 -11.57 5.89 -1.12
C GLY A 26 -11.69 4.41 -0.78
N HIS A 27 -12.56 3.68 -1.48
CA HIS A 27 -12.69 2.22 -1.34
C HIS A 27 -11.45 1.48 -1.83
N LEU A 28 -10.92 1.88 -3.00
CA LEU A 28 -9.72 1.28 -3.58
C LEU A 28 -8.50 1.55 -2.71
N PHE A 29 -8.36 2.78 -2.19
CA PHE A 29 -7.29 3.11 -1.26
C PHE A 29 -7.33 2.23 0.00
N LYS A 30 -8.50 2.10 0.64
CA LYS A 30 -8.70 1.19 1.79
C LYS A 30 -8.34 -0.26 1.45
N ARG A 31 -8.75 -0.78 0.29
CA ARG A 31 -8.41 -2.14 -0.14
C ARG A 31 -6.91 -2.33 -0.32
N LEU A 32 -6.22 -1.37 -0.94
CA LEU A 32 -4.78 -1.43 -1.12
C LEU A 32 -4.05 -1.43 0.23
N THR A 33 -4.48 -0.60 1.18
CA THR A 33 -3.94 -0.58 2.55
C THR A 33 -4.14 -1.93 3.25
N MET A 34 -5.31 -2.55 3.11
CA MET A 34 -5.58 -3.87 3.71
C MET A 34 -4.75 -4.99 3.08
N ILE A 35 -4.48 -4.94 1.78
CA ILE A 35 -3.59 -5.89 1.11
C ILE A 35 -2.16 -5.77 1.67
N ASP A 36 -1.64 -4.54 1.82
CA ASP A 36 -0.32 -4.29 2.40
C ASP A 36 -0.23 -4.84 3.84
N ALA A 37 -1.28 -4.62 4.64
CA ALA A 37 -1.37 -5.15 6.00
C ALA A 37 -1.45 -6.69 6.07
N ALA A 38 -2.15 -7.32 5.13
CA ALA A 38 -2.35 -8.78 5.13
C ALA A 38 -1.12 -9.56 4.66
N TYR A 39 -0.37 -9.03 3.70
CA TYR A 39 0.75 -9.75 3.07
C TYR A 39 2.13 -9.25 3.50
N GLY A 40 2.18 -8.12 4.18
CA GLY A 40 3.41 -7.42 4.56
C GLY A 40 3.75 -6.34 3.54
N ASP A 41 4.35 -5.27 4.04
CA ASP A 41 4.80 -4.16 3.21
C ASP A 41 6.17 -4.44 2.58
N ALA A 42 6.71 -3.44 1.88
CA ALA A 42 8.01 -3.54 1.23
C ALA A 42 9.13 -3.92 2.21
N ASP A 43 9.09 -3.43 3.44
CA ASP A 43 10.15 -3.65 4.43
C ASP A 43 10.12 -5.10 4.92
N VAL A 44 8.92 -5.67 5.11
CA VAL A 44 8.76 -7.10 5.42
C VAL A 44 9.38 -7.97 4.32
N HIS A 45 9.11 -7.65 3.05
CA HIS A 45 9.65 -8.42 1.93
C HIS A 45 11.16 -8.25 1.74
N ILE A 46 11.68 -7.04 1.93
CA ILE A 46 13.13 -6.77 1.87
C ILE A 46 13.85 -7.52 3.00
N ARG A 47 13.31 -7.50 4.22
CA ARG A 47 13.90 -8.23 5.36
C ARG A 47 13.92 -9.74 5.11
N ARG A 48 12.81 -10.32 4.65
CA ARG A 48 12.76 -11.75 4.29
C ARG A 48 13.77 -12.12 3.21
N LEU A 49 14.00 -11.24 2.24
CA LEU A 49 15.01 -11.46 1.20
C LEU A 49 16.43 -11.40 1.78
N ALA A 50 16.70 -10.41 2.64
CA ALA A 50 17.99 -10.26 3.32
C ALA A 50 18.30 -11.49 4.19
N ASP A 51 17.35 -11.92 5.02
CA ASP A 51 17.46 -13.10 5.88
C ASP A 51 17.68 -14.38 5.04
N ARG A 52 17.03 -14.49 3.88
CA ARG A 52 17.31 -15.61 2.96
C ARG A 52 18.70 -15.53 2.35
N SER A 53 19.16 -14.35 1.96
CA SER A 53 20.48 -14.21 1.34
C SER A 53 21.62 -14.47 2.31
N SER A 54 21.47 -14.13 3.60
CA SER A 54 22.47 -14.40 4.62
C SER A 54 22.57 -15.87 5.02
N LEU A 55 21.57 -16.69 4.70
CA LEU A 55 21.63 -18.15 4.86
C LEU A 55 22.48 -18.84 3.77
N PHE A 56 22.81 -18.14 2.70
CA PHE A 56 23.63 -18.67 1.58
C PHE A 56 25.04 -18.07 1.53
N ALA A 57 25.40 -17.21 2.49
CA ALA A 57 26.71 -16.56 2.62
C ALA A 57 27.45 -17.10 3.85
#